data_AF-A0A937QHC4-F1
#
_entry.id   AF-A0A937QHC4-F1
#
_cell.length_a   1.000
_cell.length_b   1.000
_cell.length_c   1.000
_cell.angle_alpha   90.00
_cell.angle_beta   90.00
_cell.angle_gamma   90.00
#
_symmetry.space_group_name_H-M   'P 1'
#
loop_
_entity.id
_entity.type
_entity.pdbx_description
1 polymer ?
#
loop_
_entity_poly.entity_id
_entity_poly.type
_entity_poly.pdbx_seq_one_letter_code
_entity_poly.pdbx_strand_id
1 'polypeptide(L)'
;MNVPQGVRIVEARLKICSHTEYLTADVYGTIRAEDTDSAAVFSGLSPIWNRSMTSASVNWDHIEPWSPDTWYESPDIAEVIQEVINRDGWTQGNSLGIFYSTRKHEGGYRQFSSYDRGIDYAPILEITYEP
;
A
#
# COMPACT_ATOMS: atom_id res chain seq x y z
N MET A 1 13.18 4.90 0.03
CA MET A 1 12.14 5.96 -0.09
C MET A 1 12.75 7.30 0.28
N ASN A 2 12.55 8.33 -0.54
CA ASN A 2 13.22 9.63 -0.36
C ASN A 2 12.31 10.64 0.36
N VAL A 3 11.88 10.29 1.58
CA VAL A 3 11.09 11.18 2.45
C VAL A 3 11.83 11.34 3.79
N PRO A 4 12.12 12.58 4.23
CA PRO A 4 12.77 12.83 5.51
C PRO A 4 12.02 12.23 6.70
N GLN A 5 12.76 11.89 7.74
CA GLN A 5 12.18 11.49 9.02
C GLN A 5 11.35 12.61 9.63
N GLY A 6 10.17 12.27 10.14
CA GLY A 6 9.32 13.18 10.91
C GLY A 6 8.73 14.36 10.13
N VAL A 7 8.96 14.46 8.82
CA VAL A 7 8.32 15.51 8.01
C VAL A 7 6.81 15.31 8.00
N ARG A 8 6.05 16.39 7.97
CA ARG A 8 4.60 16.31 7.95
C ARG A 8 4.12 15.95 6.54
N ILE A 9 3.49 14.78 6.42
CA ILE A 9 2.80 14.35 5.20
C ILE A 9 1.46 15.09 5.13
N VAL A 10 1.24 15.74 3.99
CA VAL A 10 0.01 16.47 3.68
C VAL A 10 -1.02 15.55 3.04
N GLU A 11 -0.58 14.70 2.12
CA GLU A 11 -1.41 13.71 1.43
C GLU A 11 -0.51 12.55 0.97
N ALA A 12 -1.02 11.32 1.03
CA ALA A 12 -0.39 10.19 0.37
C ALA A 12 -1.44 9.31 -0.30
N ARG A 13 -1.19 8.87 -1.54
CA ARG A 13 -2.09 7.97 -2.28
C ARG A 13 -1.32 6.83 -2.91
N LEU A 14 -1.84 5.62 -2.74
CA LEU A 14 -1.40 4.44 -3.47
C LEU A 14 -2.22 4.33 -4.76
N LYS A 15 -1.52 4.27 -5.90
CA LYS A 15 -2.12 4.03 -7.22
C LYS A 15 -1.74 2.64 -7.68
N ILE A 16 -2.73 1.85 -8.06
CA ILE A 16 -2.54 0.49 -8.57
C ILE A 16 -3.24 0.34 -9.92
N CYS A 17 -2.61 -0.42 -10.82
CA CYS A 17 -3.21 -0.79 -12.09
C CYS A 17 -3.84 -2.19 -11.98
N SER A 18 -5.08 -2.36 -12.41
CA SER A 18 -5.70 -3.68 -12.52
C SER A 18 -5.02 -4.54 -13.59
N HIS A 19 -5.05 -5.86 -13.42
CA HIS A 19 -4.48 -6.80 -14.39
C HIS A 19 -5.53 -7.45 -15.30
N THR A 20 -6.63 -7.94 -14.73
CA THR A 20 -7.68 -8.69 -15.46
C THR A 20 -9.07 -8.15 -15.15
N GLU A 21 -10.05 -8.48 -16.00
CA GLU A 21 -11.46 -8.06 -15.87
C GLU A 21 -12.31 -8.96 -14.94
N TYR A 22 -11.69 -9.82 -14.14
CA TYR A 22 -12.46 -10.76 -13.33
C TYR A 22 -13.05 -10.12 -12.07
N LEU A 23 -14.35 -9.85 -12.15
CA LEU A 23 -15.22 -9.59 -11.01
C LEU A 23 -15.90 -10.90 -10.59
N THR A 24 -15.54 -11.44 -9.42
CA THR A 24 -16.30 -12.54 -8.82
C THR A 24 -17.19 -12.09 -7.66
N ALA A 25 -16.85 -10.98 -6.98
CA ALA A 25 -17.63 -10.30 -5.94
C ALA A 25 -16.89 -9.03 -5.43
N ASP A 26 -17.46 -8.34 -4.44
CA ASP A 26 -16.84 -7.24 -3.68
C ASP A 26 -15.54 -7.68 -3.00
N VAL A 27 -14.65 -6.72 -2.77
CA VAL A 27 -13.48 -6.87 -1.90
C VAL A 27 -13.47 -5.74 -0.86
N TYR A 28 -13.43 -6.12 0.42
CA TYR A 28 -13.43 -5.18 1.54
C TYR A 28 -12.00 -4.99 2.06
N GLY A 29 -11.26 -4.11 1.41
CA GLY A 29 -9.83 -3.91 1.64
C GLY A 29 -9.50 -3.01 2.82
N THR A 30 -8.26 -3.14 3.29
CA THR A 30 -7.63 -2.20 4.21
C THR A 30 -6.16 -2.05 3.87
N ILE A 31 -5.69 -0.81 3.90
CA ILE A 31 -4.30 -0.42 3.72
C ILE A 31 -3.67 -0.18 5.09
N ARG A 32 -2.51 -0.79 5.30
CA ARG A 32 -1.58 -0.52 6.40
C ARG A 32 -0.16 -0.49 5.86
N ALA A 33 0.78 -0.02 6.67
CA ALA A 33 2.20 -0.20 6.40
C ALA A 33 2.84 -1.11 7.44
N GLU A 34 4.01 -1.65 7.12
CA GLU A 34 4.83 -2.36 8.11
C GLU A 34 5.39 -1.36 9.13
N ASP A 35 5.20 -1.67 10.41
CA ASP A 35 5.70 -0.87 11.52
C ASP A 35 7.17 -1.20 11.81
N THR A 36 8.05 -0.75 10.91
CA THR A 36 9.50 -0.97 10.99
C THR A 36 10.26 0.22 10.41
N ASP A 37 11.52 0.38 10.82
CA ASP A 37 12.37 1.49 10.36
C ASP A 37 12.75 1.34 8.89
N SER A 38 12.95 0.10 8.43
CA SER A 38 13.22 -0.24 7.03
C SER A 38 12.70 -1.65 6.73
N ALA A 39 11.75 -1.74 5.80
CA ALA A 39 11.10 -3.01 5.45
C ALA A 39 12.09 -4.01 4.85
N ALA A 40 12.14 -5.21 5.42
CA ALA A 40 12.94 -6.30 4.89
C ALA A 40 12.34 -6.84 3.59
N VAL A 41 13.17 -7.43 2.73
CA VAL A 41 12.71 -8.13 1.52
C VAL A 41 11.80 -9.29 1.92
N PHE A 42 10.68 -9.45 1.21
CA PHE A 42 9.78 -10.58 1.38
C PHE A 42 10.47 -11.88 1.02
N SER A 43 10.45 -12.84 1.93
CA SER A 43 11.06 -14.16 1.75
C SER A 43 10.39 -15.20 2.64
N GLY A 44 10.73 -16.48 2.48
CA GLY A 44 10.24 -17.52 3.38
C GLY A 44 10.62 -17.30 4.86
N LEU A 45 11.74 -16.59 5.12
CA LEU A 45 12.19 -16.24 6.47
C LEU A 45 11.60 -14.91 6.98
N SER A 46 11.07 -14.07 6.09
CA SER A 46 10.39 -12.81 6.41
C SER A 46 9.05 -12.76 5.68
N PRO A 47 8.08 -13.60 6.09
CA PRO A 47 6.81 -13.74 5.39
C PRO A 47 5.86 -12.57 5.69
N ILE A 48 4.83 -12.42 4.85
CA ILE A 48 3.84 -11.34 4.94
C ILE A 48 3.00 -11.38 6.23
N TRP A 49 2.72 -12.57 6.77
CA TRP A 49 1.81 -12.76 7.91
C TRP A 49 2.45 -12.54 9.28
N ASN A 50 3.78 -12.36 9.34
CA ASN A 50 4.51 -12.14 10.59
C ASN A 50 5.06 -10.70 10.70
N ARG A 51 4.53 -9.78 9.88
CA ARG A 51 4.96 -8.38 9.86
C ARG A 51 4.12 -7.59 10.86
N SER A 52 4.77 -6.85 11.74
CA SER A 52 4.10 -5.85 12.56
C SER A 52 3.55 -4.75 11.66
N MET A 53 2.32 -4.31 11.91
CA MET A 53 1.64 -3.32 11.09
C MET A 53 1.42 -2.03 11.87
N THR A 54 1.31 -0.92 11.15
CA THR A 54 0.84 0.36 11.68
C THR A 54 -0.48 0.20 12.43
N SER A 55 -0.67 1.05 13.44
CA SER A 55 -1.94 1.20 14.15
C SER A 55 -2.94 1.92 13.25
N ALA A 56 -2.50 2.98 12.57
CA ALA A 56 -3.24 3.62 11.50
C ALA A 56 -3.55 2.63 10.37
N SER A 57 -4.78 2.72 9.86
CA SER A 57 -5.25 1.93 8.73
C SER A 57 -6.34 2.68 7.99
N VAL A 58 -6.40 2.47 6.67
CA VAL A 58 -7.40 3.11 5.81
C VAL A 58 -8.17 2.03 5.07
N ASN A 59 -9.50 2.10 5.11
CA ASN A 59 -10.33 1.17 4.33
C ASN A 59 -10.32 1.59 2.87
N TRP A 60 -10.13 0.61 1.98
CA TRP A 60 -10.21 0.83 0.54
C TRP A 60 -10.95 -0.34 -0.07
N ASP A 61 -12.26 -0.15 -0.26
CA ASP A 61 -13.16 -1.18 -0.73
C ASP A 61 -13.34 -1.08 -2.25
N HIS A 62 -13.41 -2.23 -2.91
CA HIS A 62 -13.68 -2.33 -4.35
C HIS A 62 -15.01 -3.04 -4.59
N ILE A 63 -16.08 -2.24 -4.57
CA ILE A 63 -17.47 -2.65 -4.79
C ILE A 63 -17.99 -2.32 -6.21
N GLU A 64 -17.25 -1.47 -6.94
CA GLU A 64 -17.56 -1.04 -8.29
C GLU A 64 -16.90 -1.94 -9.36
N PRO A 65 -17.31 -1.83 -10.64
CA PRO A 65 -16.71 -2.60 -11.72
C PRO A 65 -15.18 -2.47 -11.80
N TRP A 66 -14.51 -3.63 -11.82
CA TRP A 66 -13.07 -3.77 -11.98
C TRP A 66 -12.70 -3.96 -13.45
N SER A 67 -12.37 -2.87 -14.13
CA SER A 67 -11.99 -2.86 -15.53
C SER A 67 -10.51 -3.24 -15.67
N PRO A 68 -10.10 -3.98 -16.71
CA PRO A 68 -8.70 -4.32 -16.94
C PRO A 68 -7.89 -3.07 -17.28
N ASP A 69 -6.60 -3.08 -16.97
CA ASP A 69 -5.65 -2.01 -17.29
C ASP A 69 -6.10 -0.60 -16.87
N THR A 70 -6.86 -0.56 -15.78
CA THR A 70 -7.45 0.65 -15.21
C THR A 70 -6.72 1.01 -13.93
N TRP A 71 -6.42 2.31 -13.78
CA TRP A 71 -5.78 2.84 -12.60
C TRP A 71 -6.81 3.18 -11.52
N TYR A 72 -6.56 2.68 -10.32
CA TYR A 72 -7.34 2.94 -9.13
C TYR A 72 -6.46 3.63 -8.10
N GLU A 73 -6.99 4.70 -7.50
CA GLU A 73 -6.32 5.47 -6.46
C GLU A 73 -6.95 5.17 -5.10
N SER A 74 -6.12 5.03 -4.08
CA SER A 74 -6.59 4.87 -2.71
C SER A 74 -7.20 6.18 -2.18
N PRO A 75 -8.00 6.11 -1.10
CA PRO A 75 -8.17 7.24 -0.20
C PRO A 75 -6.82 7.71 0.34
N ASP A 76 -6.81 8.87 1.00
CA ASP A 76 -5.60 9.39 1.62
C ASP A 76 -5.09 8.44 2.72
N ILE A 77 -3.83 8.04 2.59
CA ILE A 77 -3.11 7.16 3.52
C ILE A 77 -2.01 7.90 4.28
N ALA A 78 -2.02 9.24 4.31
CA ALA A 78 -1.02 10.07 4.98
C ALA A 78 -0.72 9.59 6.42
N GLU A 79 -1.73 9.32 7.24
CA GLU A 79 -1.55 8.86 8.63
C GLU A 79 -0.82 7.51 8.72
N VAL A 80 -1.08 6.59 7.78
CA VAL A 80 -0.41 5.28 7.71
C VAL A 80 1.07 5.47 7.44
N ILE A 81 1.42 6.33 6.47
CA ILE A 81 2.82 6.59 6.12
C ILE A 81 3.51 7.39 7.23
N GLN A 82 2.80 8.33 7.85
CA GLN A 82 3.30 9.20 8.91
C GLN A 82 3.77 8.38 10.11
N GLU A 83 3.04 7.34 10.51
CA GLU A 83 3.47 6.44 11.61
C GLU A 83 4.86 5.85 11.33
N VAL A 84 5.12 5.38 10.11
CA VAL A 84 6.40 4.76 9.74
C VAL A 84 7.52 5.78 9.71
N ILE A 85 7.31 6.93 9.07
CA ILE A 85 8.38 7.94 8.93
C ILE A 85 8.67 8.71 10.23
N ASN A 86 7.77 8.63 11.22
CA ASN A 86 7.96 9.19 12.56
C ASN A 86 8.82 8.30 13.45
N ARG A 87 9.12 7.07 13.05
CA ARG A 87 9.94 6.15 13.85
C ARG A 87 11.36 6.69 13.97
N ASP A 88 11.95 6.55 15.16
CA ASP A 88 13.30 7.07 15.46
C ASP A 88 14.40 6.52 14.54
N GLY A 89 14.24 5.29 14.03
CA GLY A 89 15.19 4.68 13.10
C GLY A 89 14.92 4.95 11.62
N TRP A 90 13.84 5.65 11.27
CA TRP A 90 13.56 5.99 9.87
C TRP A 90 14.63 6.92 9.31
N THR A 91 15.21 6.54 8.17
CA THR A 91 16.20 7.33 7.45
C THR A 91 15.81 7.38 5.98
N GLN A 92 16.09 8.51 5.31
CA GLN A 92 15.92 8.61 3.86
C GLN A 92 16.67 7.49 3.15
N GLY A 93 16.01 6.86 2.18
CA GLY A 93 16.51 5.66 1.50
C GLY A 93 15.91 4.37 2.05
N ASN A 94 15.41 4.34 3.29
CA ASN A 94 14.78 3.14 3.86
C ASN A 94 13.61 2.63 3.03
N SER A 95 13.38 1.33 3.11
CA SER A 95 12.30 0.65 2.41
C SER A 95 11.00 0.79 3.18
N LEU A 96 9.90 1.02 2.47
CA LEU A 96 8.55 1.03 3.02
C LEU A 96 7.80 -0.21 2.53
N GLY A 97 7.16 -0.94 3.44
CA GLY A 97 6.24 -2.02 3.10
C GLY A 97 4.80 -1.55 3.24
N ILE A 98 4.02 -1.55 2.15
CA ILE A 98 2.58 -1.28 2.18
C ILE A 98 1.83 -2.58 1.97
N PHE A 99 0.79 -2.80 2.77
CA PHE A 99 -0.03 -3.99 2.77
C PHE A 99 -1.47 -3.63 2.47
N TYR A 100 -2.00 -4.25 1.43
CA TYR A 100 -3.43 -4.29 1.18
C TYR A 100 -3.95 -5.67 1.55
N SER A 101 -4.77 -5.74 2.60
CA SER A 101 -5.36 -6.99 3.09
C SER A 101 -6.88 -6.92 3.08
N THR A 102 -7.55 -8.07 3.18
CA THR A 102 -9.01 -8.10 3.28
C THR A 102 -9.46 -8.08 4.74
N ARG A 103 -10.49 -7.29 5.03
CA ARG A 103 -11.18 -7.26 6.32
C ARG A 103 -12.26 -8.33 6.42
N LYS A 104 -12.65 -8.91 5.29
CA LYS A 104 -13.68 -9.93 5.19
C LYS A 104 -13.20 -11.09 4.33
N HIS A 105 -13.43 -12.30 4.80
CA HIS A 105 -13.11 -13.51 4.03
C HIS A 105 -14.26 -13.93 3.09
N GLU A 106 -15.41 -13.26 3.19
CA GLU A 106 -16.49 -13.30 2.20
C GLU A 106 -16.17 -12.36 1.03
N GLY A 107 -16.30 -12.83 -0.21
CA GLY A 107 -16.08 -12.00 -1.39
C GLY A 107 -15.27 -12.68 -2.50
N GLY A 108 -14.80 -11.86 -3.43
CA GLY A 108 -14.01 -12.28 -4.59
C GLY A 108 -12.53 -11.97 -4.41
N TYR A 109 -11.78 -11.99 -5.51
CA TYR A 109 -10.42 -11.47 -5.54
C TYR A 109 -10.29 -10.36 -6.59
N ARG A 110 -9.30 -9.50 -6.40
CA ARG A 110 -8.83 -8.53 -7.40
C ARG A 110 -7.38 -8.84 -7.73
N GLN A 111 -7.02 -8.65 -8.98
CA GLN A 111 -5.65 -8.82 -9.44
C GLN A 111 -5.09 -7.45 -9.81
N PHE A 112 -4.03 -7.08 -9.12
CA PHE A 112 -3.24 -5.89 -9.42
C PHE A 112 -2.04 -6.29 -10.25
N SER A 113 -1.61 -5.40 -11.13
CA SER A 113 -0.37 -5.54 -11.86
C SER A 113 0.82 -5.28 -10.94
N SER A 114 1.91 -5.99 -11.19
CA SER A 114 3.19 -5.80 -10.51
C SER A 114 4.20 -5.16 -11.46
N TYR A 115 5.34 -4.73 -10.90
CA TYR A 115 6.49 -4.26 -11.68
C TYR A 115 6.95 -5.27 -12.73
N ASP A 116 6.85 -6.58 -12.44
CA ASP A 116 7.28 -7.65 -13.36
C ASP A 116 6.46 -7.70 -14.66
N ARG A 117 5.25 -7.15 -14.66
CA ARG A 117 4.45 -6.98 -15.89
C ARG A 117 5.05 -5.91 -16.81
N GLY A 118 5.70 -4.90 -16.22
CA GLY A 118 6.25 -3.74 -16.90
C GLY A 118 6.14 -2.49 -16.02
N ILE A 119 7.08 -1.57 -16.20
CA ILE A 119 7.16 -0.33 -15.40
C ILE A 119 5.89 0.53 -15.50
N ASP A 120 5.23 0.52 -16.66
CA ASP A 120 3.98 1.25 -16.91
C ASP A 120 2.78 0.69 -16.13
N TYR A 121 2.92 -0.46 -15.47
CA TYR A 121 1.87 -1.10 -14.67
C TYR A 121 2.28 -1.25 -13.19
N ALA A 122 3.48 -0.79 -12.82
CA ALA A 122 3.99 -0.91 -11.46
C ALA A 122 3.20 0.02 -10.50
N PRO A 123 2.85 -0.44 -9.29
CA PRO A 123 2.22 0.41 -8.29
C PRO A 123 3.02 1.68 -8.00
N ILE A 124 2.32 2.80 -7.83
CA ILE A 124 2.91 4.11 -7.55
C ILE A 124 2.43 4.59 -6.19
N LEU A 125 3.37 5.06 -5.36
CA LEU A 125 3.05 5.80 -4.14
C LEU A 125 3.36 7.27 -4.38
N GLU A 126 2.31 8.09 -4.35
CA GLU A 126 2.42 9.54 -4.47
C GLU A 126 2.31 10.16 -3.08
N ILE A 127 3.26 11.01 -2.70
CA ILE A 127 3.34 11.64 -1.38
C ILE A 127 3.60 13.13 -1.55
N THR A 128 2.75 13.94 -0.92
CA THR A 128 2.96 15.38 -0.73
C THR A 128 3.29 15.62 0.74
N TYR A 129 4.37 16.34 1.03
CA TYR A 129 4.79 16.68 2.38
C TYR A 129 5.26 18.13 2.46
N GLU A 130 5.28 18.69 3.68
CA GLU A 130 5.73 20.06 3.92
C GLU A 130 7.25 20.21 3.64
N PRO A 131 7.71 21.35 3.08
CA PRO A 131 9.12 21.56 2.74
C PRO A 131 10.11 21.35 3.89
#